data_AF-A0A7J4XLX4-F1
#
_entry.id   AF-A0A7J4XLX4-F1
#
_cell.length_a   1.000
_cell.length_b   1.000
_cell.length_c   1.000
_cell.angle_alpha   90.00
_cell.angle_beta   90.00
_cell.angle_gamma   90.00
#
_symmetry.space_group_name_H-M   'P 1'
#
loop_
_entity.id
_entity.type
_entity.pdbx_description
1 polymer ?
#
loop_
_entity_poly.entity_id
_entity_poly.type
_entity_poly.pdbx_seq_one_letter_code
_entity_poly.pdbx_strand_id
1 'polypeptide(L)' 'MANYTFDIFKYKLVTENGVTVKSLTEKCKPLTVESTNYIAATFKAEKKYPSDRYAHKLIDTDAEKWPADTSVF' A
#
# COMPACT_ATOMS: atom_id res chain seq x y z
N MET A 1 1.48 3.28 19.95
CA MET A 1 0.84 2.84 18.69
C MET A 1 0.79 4.04 17.77
N ALA A 2 0.78 3.81 16.46
CA ALA A 2 0.83 4.87 15.46
C ALA A 2 -0.20 4.60 14.37
N ASN A 3 -0.69 5.67 13.77
CA ASN A 3 -1.52 5.67 12.57
C ASN A 3 -0.62 5.58 11.33
N TYR A 4 -1.03 4.75 10.38
CA TYR A 4 -0.38 4.60 9.08
C TYR A 4 -1.46 4.79 8.02
N THR A 5 -1.28 5.81 7.17
CA THR A 5 -2.22 6.10 6.08
C THR A 5 -1.61 5.66 4.76
N PHE A 6 -2.35 4.81 4.05
CA PHE A 6 -1.98 4.26 2.77
C PHE A 6 -2.89 4.82 1.68
N ASP A 7 -2.28 5.31 0.60
CA ASP A 7 -2.99 5.40 -0.67
C ASP A 7 -3.20 3.98 -1.21
N ILE A 8 -4.42 3.71 -1.67
CA ILE A 8 -4.82 2.42 -2.23
C ILE A 8 -5.14 2.61 -3.72
N PHE A 9 -4.56 1.78 -4.56
CA PHE A 9 -4.80 1.81 -6.00
C PHE A 9 -5.25 0.45 -6.50
N LYS A 10 -6.26 0.37 -7.37
CA LYS A 10 -6.42 -0.84 -8.19
C LYS A 10 -5.31 -0.88 -9.22
N TYR A 11 -4.80 -2.06 -9.51
CA TYR A 11 -3.90 -2.26 -10.62
C TYR A 11 -4.39 -3.35 -11.56
N LYS A 12 -3.90 -3.31 -12.79
CA LYS A 12 -3.97 -4.41 -13.74
C LYS A 12 -2.57 -4.81 -14.14
N LEU A 13 -2.38 -6.10 -14.39
CA LEU A 13 -1.17 -6.57 -15.02
C LEU A 13 -1.29 -6.30 -16.52
N VAL A 14 -0.33 -5.56 -17.06
CA VAL A 14 -0.25 -5.27 -18.49
C VAL A 14 1.07 -5.83 -18.99
N THR A 15 1.00 -6.62 -20.05
CA THR A 15 2.20 -7.14 -20.72
C THR A 15 2.46 -6.32 -21.97
N GLU A 16 3.54 -5.54 -21.97
CA GLU A 16 4.01 -4.78 -23.13
C GLU A 16 5.41 -5.28 -23.51
N ASN A 17 5.61 -5.64 -24.77
CA ASN A 17 6.88 -6.15 -25.29
C ASN A 17 7.48 -7.32 -24.48
N GLY A 18 6.64 -8.20 -23.92
CA GLY A 18 7.06 -9.35 -23.11
C GLY A 18 7.38 -9.03 -21.65
N VAL A 19 7.23 -7.78 -21.22
CA VAL A 19 7.41 -7.37 -19.82
C VAL A 19 6.04 -7.13 -19.19
N THR A 20 5.74 -7.84 -18.11
CA THR A 20 4.51 -7.66 -17.34
C THR A 20 4.74 -6.65 -16.22
N VAL A 21 4.00 -5.55 -16.25
CA VAL A 21 4.07 -4.47 -15.24
C VAL A 21 2.72 -4.28 -14.54
N LYS A 22 2.76 -3.85 -13.27
CA LYS A 22 1.56 -3.37 -12.56
C LYS A 22 1.24 -1.96 -13.08
N SER A 23 0.15 -1.82 -13.82
CA SER A 23 -0.37 -0.52 -14.23
C SER A 23 -1.46 -0.08 -13.25
N LEU A 24 -1.27 1.05 -12.56
CA LEU A 24 -2.23 1.59 -11.60
C LEU A 24 -3.40 2.22 -12.36
N THR A 25 -4.62 1.71 -12.16
CA THR A 25 -5.78 2.09 -12.98
C THR A 25 -6.77 3.00 -12.27
N GLU A 26 -6.90 2.90 -10.95
CA GLU A 26 -7.89 3.66 -10.19
C GLU A 26 -7.36 3.95 -8.79
N LYS A 27 -7.46 5.21 -8.34
CA LYS A 27 -7.17 5.59 -6.95
C LYS A 27 -8.41 5.38 -6.10
N CYS A 28 -8.33 4.50 -5.12
CA CYS A 28 -9.38 4.28 -4.13
C CYS A 28 -9.27 5.28 -2.97
N LYS A 29 -10.22 5.21 -2.03
CA LYS A 29 -10.13 6.00 -0.80
C LYS A 29 -8.90 5.57 0.01
N PRO A 30 -8.10 6.51 0.56
CA PRO A 30 -6.99 6.18 1.44
C PRO A 30 -7.46 5.37 2.66
N LEU A 31 -6.58 4.52 3.16
CA LEU A 31 -6.82 3.68 4.33
C LEU A 31 -5.89 4.09 5.46
N THR A 32 -6.45 4.53 6.58
CA THR A 32 -5.69 4.68 7.84
C THR A 32 -5.89 3.46 8.71
N VAL A 33 -4.80 2.90 9.23
CA VAL A 33 -4.82 1.83 10.23
C VAL A 33 -3.92 2.18 11.40
N GLU A 34 -4.39 1.87 12.61
CA GLU A 34 -3.58 1.99 13.80
C GLU A 34 -2.80 0.68 14.03
N SER A 35 -1.50 0.74 14.25
CA SER A 35 -0.64 -0.42 14.46
C SER A 35 0.56 -0.10 15.36
N THR A 36 1.20 -1.15 15.87
CA THR A 36 2.41 -1.03 16.70
C THR A 36 3.65 -0.70 15.87
N ASN A 37 3.69 -1.13 14.61
CA ASN A 37 4.76 -0.84 13.66
C ASN A 37 4.25 -0.92 12.20
N TYR A 38 5.08 -0.49 11.26
CA TYR A 38 4.76 -0.48 9.84
C TYR A 38 4.42 -1.86 9.27
N ILE A 39 5.17 -2.91 9.63
CA ILE A 39 4.92 -4.27 9.14
C ILE A 39 3.53 -4.77 9.58
N ALA A 40 3.14 -4.51 10.83
CA ALA A 40 1.79 -4.82 11.29
C ALA A 40 0.72 -3.99 10.59
N ALA A 41 1.04 -2.74 10.20
CA ALA A 41 0.14 -1.90 9.42
C ALA A 41 -0.04 -2.43 7.98
N THR A 42 1.02 -2.87 7.31
CA THR A 42 0.93 -3.43 5.95
C THR A 42 0.07 -4.69 5.92
N PHE A 43 0.21 -5.60 6.91
CA PHE A 43 -0.68 -6.77 7.01
C PHE A 43 -2.15 -6.40 7.21
N LYS A 44 -2.46 -5.35 7.97
CA LYS A 44 -3.84 -4.87 8.13
C LYS A 44 -4.37 -4.24 6.85
N ALA A 45 -3.54 -3.49 6.14
CA ALA A 45 -3.87 -2.91 4.85
C ALA A 45 -4.18 -4.02 3.83
N GLU A 46 -3.29 -5.01 3.71
CA GLU A 46 -3.41 -6.16 2.81
C GLU A 46 -4.67 -7.01 3.11
N LYS A 47 -5.00 -7.19 4.39
CA LYS A 47 -6.23 -7.92 4.76
C LYS A 47 -7.50 -7.20 4.28
N LYS A 48 -7.50 -5.87 4.19
CA LYS A 48 -8.64 -5.07 3.74
C LYS A 48 -8.64 -4.85 2.23
N TYR A 49 -7.47 -4.66 1.65
CA TYR A 49 -7.23 -4.48 0.22
C TYR A 49 -6.15 -5.48 -0.22
N PRO A 50 -6.53 -6.67 -0.69
CA PRO A 50 -5.55 -7.70 -1.04
C PRO A 50 -4.62 -7.28 -2.20
N SER A 51 -3.32 -7.58 -2.05
CA SER A 51 -2.28 -7.18 -3.00
C SER A 51 -2.37 -7.88 -4.37
N ASP A 52 -3.28 -8.83 -4.56
CA ASP A 52 -3.61 -9.45 -5.84
C ASP A 52 -4.33 -8.47 -6.80
N ARG A 53 -4.99 -7.44 -6.24
CA ARG A 53 -5.81 -6.47 -6.98
C ARG A 53 -5.46 -5.02 -6.66
N TYR A 54 -4.87 -4.79 -5.49
CA TYR A 54 -4.58 -3.46 -4.99
C TYR A 54 -3.08 -3.26 -4.75
N ALA A 55 -2.63 -2.03 -4.96
CA ALA A 55 -1.30 -1.57 -4.65
C ALA A 55 -1.39 -0.53 -3.53
N HIS A 56 -0.42 -0.55 -2.63
CA HIS A 56 -0.42 0.24 -1.41
C HIS A 56 0.79 1.15 -1.40
N LYS A 57 0.58 2.42 -1.07
CA LYS A 57 1.68 3.36 -0.85
C LYS A 57 1.49 4.04 0.49
N LEU A 58 2.43 3.90 1.40
CA LEU A 58 2.41 4.69 2.64
C LEU A 58 2.59 6.17 2.27
N ILE A 59 1.68 7.01 2.74
CA ILE A 59 1.71 8.46 2.48
C ILE A 59 1.83 9.29 3.74
N ASP A 60 1.46 8.75 4.90
CA ASP A 60 1.57 9.45 6.18
C ASP A 60 1.66 8.48 7.36
N THR A 61 2.39 8.90 8.40
CA THR A 61 2.40 8.22 9.70
C THR A 61 2.85 9.16 10.82
N ASP A 62 2.23 9.01 11.99
CA ASP A 62 2.61 9.67 13.25
C ASP A 62 3.60 8.84 14.09
N ALA A 63 4.17 7.77 13.51
CA ALA A 63 5.21 6.97 14.16
C ALA A 63 6.49 7.81 14.39
N GLU A 64 7.11 7.65 15.56
CA GLU A 64 8.35 8.36 15.92
C GLU A 64 9.47 8.16 14.89
N LYS A 65 9.51 6.98 14.25
CA LYS A 65 10.45 6.66 13.18
C LYS A 65 9.69 6.26 11.93
N TRP A 66 9.94 6.98 10.85
CA TRP A 66 9.46 6.62 9.53
C TRP A 66 10.10 5.31 9.04
N PRO A 67 9.36 4.47 8.28
CA PRO A 67 9.93 3.26 7.70
C PRO A 67 11.03 3.60 6.70
N ALA A 68 12.11 2.82 6.71
CA ALA A 68 13.22 3.02 5.77
C ALA A 68 12.82 2.73 4.31
N ASP A 69 11.87 1.81 4.11
CA ASP A 69 11.31 1.48 2.80
C ASP A 69 9.79 1.65 2.81
N THR A 70 9.32 2.58 1.98
CA THR A 70 7.91 2.89 1.75
C THR A 70 7.50 2.62 0.30
N SER A 71 8.27 1.77 -0.39
CA SER A 71 7.98 1.31 -1.74
C SER A 71 6.57 0.73 -1.83
N VAL A 72 5.99 0.85 -3.02
CA VAL A 72 4.64 0.36 -3.30
C VAL A 72 4.64 -1.17 -3.23
N PHE A 73 3.65 -1.74 -2.54
CA PHE A 73 3.45 -3.20 -2.44
C PHE A 73 2.07 -3.63 -2.96
#